data_AF-A0A2V9ZQJ4-F1
#
_entry.id   AF-A0A2V9ZQJ4-F1
#
_cell.length_a   1.000
_cell.length_b   1.000
_cell.length_c   1.000
_cell.angle_alpha   90.00
_cell.angle_beta   90.00
_cell.angle_gamma   90.00
#
_symmetry.space_group_name_H-M   'P 1'
#
loop_
_entity.id
_entity.type
_entity.pdbx_description
1 polymer ?
#
loop_
_entity_poly.entity_id
_entity_poly.type
_entity_poly.pdbx_seq_one_letter_code
_entity_poly.pdbx_strand_id
1 'polypeptide(L)' 'MKIRVIIAEDQSMVLGALAALLESEGDIEVVGQARNGLEALKMVR' A
#
# COMPACT_ATOMS: atom_id res chain seq x y z
N MET A 1 12.65 -3.54 -12.76
CA MET A 1 11.22 -3.18 -12.90
C MET A 1 10.57 -3.46 -11.55
N LYS A 2 9.82 -2.51 -10.97
CA LYS A 2 9.21 -2.68 -9.64
C LYS A 2 7.72 -2.97 -9.74
N ILE A 3 7.19 -3.80 -8.85
CA ILE A 3 5.77 -4.05 -8.65
C ILE A 3 5.20 -2.87 -7.86
N ARG A 4 4.22 -2.17 -8.43
CA ARG A 4 3.58 -1.01 -7.80
C ARG A 4 2.29 -1.46 -7.11
N VAL A 5 2.17 -1.19 -5.82
CA VAL A 5 1.04 -1.64 -5.00
C VAL A 5 0.37 -0.48 -4.27
N ILE A 6 -0.93 -0.62 -4.04
CA ILE A 6 -1.70 0.22 -3.11
C ILE A 6 -2.19 -0.71 -2.00
N ILE A 7 -2.04 -0.29 -0.75
CA ILE A 7 -2.47 -1.08 0.41
C ILE A 7 -3.78 -0.50 0.93
N ALA A 8 -4.77 -1.36 1.14
CA ALA A 8 -6.04 -1.01 1.77
C ALA A 8 -6.15 -1.76 3.11
N GLU A 9 -6.11 -1.03 4.22
CA GLU A 9 -6.08 -1.58 5.58
C GLU A 9 -6.77 -0.59 6.54
N ASP A 10 -7.72 -1.06 7.36
CA ASP A 10 -8.51 -0.19 8.23
C ASP A 10 -7.82 0.10 9.57
N GLN A 11 -6.77 -0.63 9.92
CA GLN A 11 -5.94 -0.42 11.10
C GLN A 11 -4.64 0.35 10.77
N SER A 12 -4.54 1.61 11.20
CA SER A 12 -3.41 2.48 10.85
C SER A 12 -2.03 1.92 11.22
N MET A 13 -1.92 1.20 12.34
CA MET A 13 -0.66 0.58 12.76
C MET A 13 -0.24 -0.56 11.82
N VAL A 14 -1.20 -1.39 11.40
CA VAL A 14 -0.95 -2.51 10.47
C VAL A 14 -0.63 -1.97 9.08
N LEU A 15 -1.36 -0.94 8.63
CA LEU A 15 -1.11 -0.26 7.35
C LEU A 15 0.33 0.24 7.25
N GLY A 16 0.83 0.92 8.28
CA GLY A 16 2.20 1.41 8.34
C GLY A 16 3.23 0.27 8.37
N ALA A 17 2.98 -0.79 9.16
CA ALA A 17 3.86 -1.94 9.24
C ALA A 17 3.95 -2.72 7.91
N LEU A 18 2.82 -2.93 7.22
CA LEU A 18 2.78 -3.58 5.91
C LEU A 18 3.49 -2.76 4.85
N ALA A 19 3.31 -1.43 4.85
CA ALA A 19 4.01 -0.56 3.92
C ALA A 19 5.53 -0.64 4.11
N ALA A 20 6.01 -0.56 5.35
CA ALA A 20 7.43 -0.65 5.66
C ALA A 20 8.01 -2.03 5.27
N LEU A 21 7.28 -3.12 5.52
CA LEU A 21 7.69 -4.46 5.12
C LEU A 21 7.80 -4.57 3.60
N LEU A 22 6.80 -4.13 2.86
CA LEU A 22 6.79 -4.21 1.40
C LEU A 22 7.84 -3.29 0.75
N GLU A 23 8.06 -2.09 1.28
CA GLU A 23 9.14 -1.21 0.79
C GLU A 23 10.55 -1.76 1.09
N SER A 24 10.68 -2.65 2.07
CA SER A 24 11.95 -3.34 2.33
C SER A 24 12.25 -4.42 1.28
N GLU A 25 11.23 -4.93 0.59
CA GLU A 25 11.39 -5.80 -0.58
C GLU A 25 11.85 -4.95 -1.77
N GLY A 26 13.07 -5.20 -2.27
CA GLY A 26 13.72 -4.31 -3.25
C GLY A 26 13.01 -4.20 -4.61
N ASP A 27 12.03 -5.05 -4.88
CA ASP A 27 11.23 -5.11 -6.10
C ASP A 27 9.81 -4.55 -5.94
N ILE A 28 9.39 -4.13 -4.74
CA ILE A 28 8.05 -3.58 -4.48
C ILE A 28 8.14 -2.06 -4.22
N GLU A 29 7.11 -1.35 -4.66
CA GLU A 29 6.93 0.08 -4.43
C GLU A 29 5.49 0.35 -3.97
N VAL A 30 5.34 0.89 -2.75
CA VAL A 30 4.04 1.30 -2.22
C VAL A 30 3.70 2.68 -2.75
N VAL A 31 2.79 2.74 -3.72
CA VAL A 31 2.38 3.99 -4.39
C VAL A 31 1.12 4.61 -3.81
N GLY A 32 0.55 4.00 -2.77
CA GLY A 32 -0.61 4.52 -2.05
C GLY A 32 -0.99 3.66 -0.85
N GLN A 33 -1.63 4.32 0.13
CA GLN A 33 -2.15 3.71 1.35
C GLN A 33 -3.58 4.23 1.57
N ALA A 34 -4.51 3.35 1.85
CA ALA A 34 -5.94 3.64 1.95
C ALA A 34 -6.57 2.92 3.14
N ARG A 35 -7.65 3.47 3.71
CA ARG A 35 -8.34 2.86 4.86
C ARG A 35 -9.39 1.81 4.49
N ASN A 36 -9.67 1.66 3.21
CA ASN A 36 -10.65 0.72 2.67
C ASN A 36 -10.48 0.59 1.15
N GLY A 37 -11.18 -0.38 0.55
CA GLY A 37 -11.13 -0.61 -0.90
C GLY A 37 -11.66 0.54 -1.75
N LEU A 38 -12.65 1.31 -1.28
CA LEU A 38 -13.19 2.45 -2.05
C LEU A 38 -12.18 3.59 -2.17
N GLU A 39 -11.45 3.89 -1.10
CA GLU A 39 -10.33 4.84 -1.12
C GLU A 39 -9.20 4.36 -2.03
N ALA A 40 -8.84 3.08 -1.96
CA ALA A 40 -7.81 2.49 -2.81
C ALA A 40 -8.19 2.59 -4.31
N LEU A 41 -9.44 2.27 -4.66
CA LEU A 41 -9.94 2.35 -6.03
C LEU A 41 -9.85 3.77 -6.61
N LYS A 42 -10.07 4.81 -5.80
CA LYS A 42 -9.92 6.22 -6.24
C LYS A 42 -8.47 6.59 -6.56
N MET A 43 -7.50 5.84 -6.06
CA MET A 43 -6.07 6.09 -6.27
C MET A 43 -5.52 5.37 -7.51
N VAL A 44 -6.26 4.38 -8.04
CA VAL A 44 -5.90 3.70 -9.29
C VAL A 44 -6.27 4.59 -10.49
N ARG A 45 -5.36 4.67 -11.48
CA ARG A 45 -5.55 5.36 -12.76
C ARG A 45 -5.26 4.43 -13.91
#